data_AF-A0A353DKS3-F1
#
_entry.id   AF-A0A353DKS3-F1
#
_cell.length_a   1.000
_cell.length_b   1.000
_cell.length_c   1.000
_cell.angle_alpha   90.00
_cell.angle_beta   90.00
_cell.angle_gamma   90.00
#
_symmetry.space_group_name_H-M   'P 1'
#
loop_
_entity.id
_entity.type
_entity.pdbx_description
1 polymer ?
#
loop_
_entity_poly.entity_id
_entity_poly.type
_entity_poly.pdbx_seq_one_letter_code
_entity_poly.pdbx_strand_id
1 'polypeptide(L)'
;DYLPFNASNLEKREIGVEKYLAEDIRKLGYCVEENLGESSFKIDLAISLKEKPSEYLLGVLLDNEHFANMTCRDRNINEPNILHRLGWNLCHIYAVEYLDHRKEVVQYIVTALNEILTNPNQEKEESVFKKKPLFIKQTMPKKSIPYTLSEEACDKKNLAPYLLSLIEYEGPISLELINRRYCAALGKKRVGSISRGEIDKALQEIGDRVTYFINDGTRFYVPKDFEEASFLNYRLDPENKSLRTLSDICYQEVANCAADILKEQGEMDMADLVKQVSLVFGYKVLLQSKNAYLTKAIKDSSCKRNRIKVRESRVLLAE
;
A
#
# COMPACT_ATOMS: atom_id res chain seq x y z
N ASP A 1 -41.51 9.33 8.29
CA ASP A 1 -41.70 9.24 6.83
C ASP A 1 -40.38 9.44 6.11
N TYR A 2 -39.70 8.33 5.80
CA TYR A 2 -38.59 8.34 4.84
C TYR A 2 -39.21 8.27 3.44
N LEU A 3 -39.24 9.38 2.72
CA LEU A 3 -39.58 9.37 1.30
C LEU A 3 -38.49 8.61 0.54
N PRO A 4 -38.85 7.69 -0.40
CA PRO A 4 -37.86 7.04 -1.24
C PRO A 4 -37.18 8.08 -2.13
N PHE A 5 -35.85 8.04 -2.17
CA PHE A 5 -35.03 8.87 -3.04
C PHE A 5 -35.42 8.62 -4.50
N ASN A 6 -36.16 9.55 -5.10
CA ASN A 6 -36.60 9.45 -6.47
C ASN A 6 -35.50 9.98 -7.40
N ALA A 7 -34.59 9.10 -7.83
CA ALA A 7 -33.45 9.42 -8.69
C ALA A 7 -33.84 10.00 -10.07
N SER A 8 -35.11 9.95 -10.44
CA SER A 8 -35.63 10.45 -11.72
C SER A 8 -35.71 11.99 -11.81
N ASN A 9 -35.58 12.71 -10.68
CA ASN A 9 -35.63 14.18 -10.63
C ASN A 9 -34.26 14.84 -10.42
N LEU A 10 -33.15 14.09 -10.51
CA LEU A 10 -31.84 14.71 -10.64
C LEU A 10 -31.77 15.29 -12.05
N GLU A 11 -31.92 16.61 -12.18
CA GLU A 11 -31.41 17.32 -13.36
C GLU A 11 -30.00 16.77 -13.64
N LYS A 12 -29.83 16.05 -14.75
CA LYS A 12 -28.51 15.62 -15.21
C LYS A 12 -27.70 16.89 -15.42
N ARG A 13 -26.94 17.31 -14.42
CA ARG A 13 -25.86 18.28 -14.61
C ARG A 13 -24.76 17.52 -15.35
N GLU A 14 -24.85 17.51 -16.67
CA GLU A 14 -23.97 16.82 -17.62
C GLU A 14 -22.59 17.51 -17.70
N ILE A 15 -21.89 17.58 -16.58
CA ILE A 15 -20.48 17.99 -16.55
C ILE A 15 -19.70 16.79 -16.05
N GLY A 16 -19.23 15.97 -16.99
CA GLY A 16 -18.35 14.84 -16.69
C GLY A 16 -16.95 15.29 -16.32
N VAL A 17 -16.15 14.34 -15.83
CA VAL A 17 -14.78 14.56 -15.37
C VAL A 17 -13.88 15.07 -16.49
N GLU A 18 -14.17 14.68 -17.73
CA GLU A 18 -13.48 15.12 -18.94
C GLU A 18 -13.40 16.65 -19.06
N LYS A 19 -14.47 17.37 -18.71
CA LYS A 19 -14.50 18.84 -18.80
C LYS A 19 -13.55 19.49 -17.79
N TYR A 20 -13.56 19.00 -16.55
CA TYR A 20 -12.68 19.52 -15.50
C TYR A 20 -11.21 19.24 -15.80
N LEU A 21 -10.91 18.03 -16.28
CA LEU A 21 -9.55 17.65 -16.67
C LEU A 21 -9.08 18.49 -17.86
N ALA A 22 -9.94 18.70 -18.87
CA ALA A 22 -9.65 19.56 -20.01
C ALA A 22 -9.36 21.00 -19.58
N GLU A 23 -10.15 21.58 -18.68
CA GLU A 23 -9.91 22.91 -18.13
C GLU A 23 -8.55 23.04 -17.44
N ASP A 24 -8.13 22.04 -16.66
CA ASP A 24 -6.84 22.08 -15.98
C ASP A 24 -5.67 22.00 -16.94
N ILE A 25 -5.77 21.17 -17.97
CA ILE A 25 -4.76 21.08 -19.02
C ILE A 25 -4.72 22.39 -19.84
N ARG A 26 -5.87 23.00 -20.13
CA ARG A 26 -5.98 24.31 -20.80
C ARG A 26 -5.33 25.43 -19.97
N LYS A 27 -5.48 25.43 -18.64
CA LYS A 27 -4.81 26.41 -17.75
C LYS A 27 -3.29 26.33 -17.83
N LEU A 28 -2.74 25.17 -18.20
CA LEU A 28 -1.30 24.99 -18.40
C LEU A 28 -0.81 25.43 -19.78
N GLY A 29 -1.72 25.92 -20.65
CA GLY A 29 -1.38 26.49 -21.96
C GLY A 29 -1.50 25.52 -23.14
N TYR A 30 -1.98 24.30 -22.92
CA TYR A 30 -2.24 23.32 -23.99
C TYR A 30 -3.62 23.51 -24.63
N CYS A 31 -3.75 23.12 -25.90
CA CYS A 31 -5.03 23.01 -26.58
C CYS A 31 -5.62 21.62 -26.32
N VAL A 32 -6.90 21.57 -25.98
CA VAL A 32 -7.61 20.30 -25.71
C VAL A 32 -8.92 20.29 -26.48
N GLU A 33 -9.06 19.30 -27.36
CA GLU A 33 -10.30 18.99 -28.08
C GLU A 33 -10.98 17.80 -27.41
N GLU A 34 -12.28 17.94 -27.13
CA GLU A 34 -13.08 16.92 -26.44
C GLU A 34 -13.81 16.05 -27.47
N ASN A 35 -13.91 14.75 -27.21
CA ASN A 35 -14.72 13.80 -27.98
C ASN A 35 -14.36 13.76 -29.48
N LEU A 36 -13.05 13.67 -29.78
CA LEU A 36 -12.52 13.67 -31.14
C LEU A 36 -12.72 12.30 -31.81
N GLY A 37 -13.45 12.27 -32.93
CA GLY A 37 -13.63 11.09 -33.78
C GLY A 37 -15.06 10.94 -34.33
N GLU A 38 -15.18 10.48 -35.57
CA GLU A 38 -16.48 10.26 -36.25
C GLU A 38 -16.96 8.79 -36.14
N SER A 39 -16.05 7.88 -35.78
CA SER A 39 -16.26 6.44 -35.66
C SER A 39 -16.90 6.04 -34.31
N SER A 40 -17.13 4.73 -34.13
CA SER A 40 -17.42 4.12 -32.83
C SER A 40 -16.24 4.17 -31.85
N PHE A 41 -15.04 4.51 -32.32
CA PHE A 41 -13.84 4.69 -31.49
C PHE A 41 -13.50 6.17 -31.44
N LYS A 42 -13.50 6.74 -30.25
CA LYS A 42 -13.29 8.17 -30.03
C LYS A 42 -12.21 8.40 -29.00
N ILE A 43 -11.59 9.57 -29.07
CA ILE A 43 -10.64 10.04 -28.07
C ILE A 43 -11.38 11.05 -27.21
N ASP A 44 -11.44 10.76 -25.91
CA ASP A 44 -12.18 11.61 -24.98
C ASP A 44 -11.57 13.00 -24.88
N LEU A 45 -10.24 13.08 -24.76
CA LEU A 45 -9.49 14.34 -24.83
C LEU A 45 -8.28 14.21 -25.77
N ALA A 46 -8.24 14.99 -26.83
CA ALA A 46 -7.08 15.09 -27.71
C ALA A 46 -6.29 16.37 -27.38
N ILE A 47 -5.01 16.22 -27.06
CA ILE A 47 -4.16 17.32 -26.59
C ILE A 47 -3.16 17.71 -27.67
N SER A 48 -3.08 19.01 -27.96
CA SER A 48 -2.15 19.61 -28.92
C SER A 48 -1.45 20.85 -28.34
N LEU A 49 -0.41 21.31 -29.03
CA LEU A 49 0.28 22.56 -28.69
C LEU A 49 -0.51 23.76 -29.22
N LYS A 50 -0.40 24.90 -28.52
CA LYS A 50 -1.07 26.14 -28.92
C LYS A 50 -0.56 26.67 -30.26
N GLU A 51 0.71 26.45 -30.55
CA GLU A 51 1.36 26.83 -31.81
C GLU A 51 0.89 25.97 -32.99
N LYS A 52 0.38 24.76 -32.70
CA LYS A 52 -0.04 23.76 -33.69
C LYS A 52 -1.32 23.04 -33.25
N PRO A 53 -2.47 23.73 -33.24
CA PRO A 53 -3.71 23.19 -32.69
C PRO A 53 -4.21 21.94 -33.42
N SER A 54 -3.88 21.80 -34.71
CA SER A 54 -4.27 20.67 -35.55
C SER A 54 -3.33 19.45 -35.48
N GLU A 55 -2.22 19.54 -34.74
CA GLU A 55 -1.25 18.45 -34.57
C GLU A 55 -1.39 17.89 -33.15
N TYR A 56 -2.15 16.81 -33.01
CA TYR A 56 -2.39 16.17 -31.71
C TYR A 56 -1.22 15.30 -31.29
N LEU A 57 -0.77 15.50 -30.06
CA LEU A 57 0.36 14.78 -29.48
C LEU A 57 -0.09 13.55 -28.69
N LEU A 58 -1.16 13.70 -27.90
CA LEU A 58 -1.61 12.70 -26.94
C LEU A 58 -3.14 12.64 -26.89
N GLY A 59 -3.69 11.44 -26.99
CA GLY A 59 -5.09 11.15 -26.70
C GLY A 59 -5.25 10.60 -25.29
N VAL A 60 -6.24 11.11 -24.56
CA VAL A 60 -6.64 10.62 -23.24
C VAL A 60 -7.92 9.83 -23.38
N LEU A 61 -7.92 8.61 -22.85
CA LEU A 61 -9.11 7.77 -22.69
C LEU A 61 -9.57 7.79 -21.23
N LEU A 62 -10.86 8.00 -21.03
CA LEU A 62 -11.55 8.14 -19.75
C LEU A 62 -12.66 7.08 -19.61
N ASP A 63 -13.06 6.78 -18.38
CA ASP A 63 -14.17 5.88 -18.06
C ASP A 63 -15.53 6.62 -18.04
N ASN A 64 -15.85 7.28 -19.15
CA ASN A 64 -17.10 8.02 -19.33
C ASN A 64 -18.29 7.09 -19.70
N GLU A 65 -19.43 7.70 -20.07
CA GLU A 65 -20.62 6.95 -20.50
C GLU A 65 -20.35 6.07 -21.74
N HIS A 66 -19.48 6.50 -22.66
CA HIS A 66 -19.05 5.68 -23.79
C HIS A 66 -18.33 4.41 -23.31
N PHE A 67 -17.38 4.54 -22.38
CA PHE A 67 -16.67 3.44 -21.75
C PHE A 67 -17.58 2.45 -21.01
N ALA A 68 -18.70 2.93 -20.44
CA ALA A 68 -19.67 2.10 -19.74
C ALA A 68 -20.51 1.23 -20.69
N ASN A 69 -20.72 1.67 -21.92
CA ASN A 69 -21.56 1.01 -22.92
C ASN A 69 -20.82 -0.05 -23.77
N MET A 70 -19.50 -0.18 -23.61
CA MET A 70 -18.65 -1.11 -24.36
C MET A 70 -18.38 -2.41 -23.62
N THR A 71 -18.06 -3.48 -24.36
CA THR A 71 -17.59 -4.72 -23.73
C THR A 71 -16.23 -4.50 -23.08
N CYS A 72 -15.91 -5.30 -22.06
CA CYS A 72 -14.60 -5.25 -21.39
C CYS A 72 -13.43 -5.46 -22.35
N ARG A 73 -13.63 -6.27 -23.40
CA ARG A 73 -12.59 -6.51 -24.42
C ARG A 73 -12.44 -5.30 -25.34
N ASP A 74 -13.55 -4.71 -25.76
CA ASP A 74 -13.51 -3.58 -26.69
C ASP A 74 -12.81 -2.38 -26.06
N ARG A 75 -13.23 -1.95 -24.87
CA ARG A 75 -12.69 -0.75 -24.22
C ARG A 75 -11.24 -0.89 -23.73
N ASN A 76 -10.83 -2.08 -23.30
CA ASN A 76 -9.50 -2.27 -22.70
C ASN A 76 -8.45 -2.80 -23.69
N ILE A 77 -8.87 -3.39 -24.81
CA ILE A 77 -7.97 -4.05 -25.77
C ILE A 77 -8.21 -3.52 -27.18
N ASN A 78 -9.42 -3.64 -27.71
CA ASN A 78 -9.63 -3.41 -29.14
C ASN A 78 -9.52 -1.93 -29.51
N GLU A 79 -10.24 -1.04 -28.81
CA GLU A 79 -10.22 0.40 -29.05
C GLU A 79 -8.82 1.01 -28.89
N PRO A 80 -8.11 0.81 -27.76
CA PRO A 80 -6.75 1.32 -27.63
C PRO A 80 -5.80 0.80 -28.71
N ASN A 81 -5.92 -0.47 -29.12
CA ASN A 81 -5.07 -1.03 -30.18
C ASN A 81 -5.38 -0.41 -31.55
N ILE A 82 -6.65 -0.14 -31.86
CA ILE A 82 -7.05 0.51 -33.12
C ILE A 82 -6.51 1.94 -33.14
N LEU A 83 -6.72 2.72 -32.08
CA LEU A 83 -6.23 4.09 -31.99
C LEU A 83 -4.70 4.16 -32.06
N HIS A 84 -4.00 3.22 -31.42
CA HIS A 84 -2.54 3.14 -31.53
C HIS A 84 -2.08 2.83 -32.96
N ARG A 85 -2.76 1.92 -33.69
CA ARG A 85 -2.47 1.64 -35.11
C ARG A 85 -2.73 2.84 -36.02
N LEU A 86 -3.64 3.73 -35.63
CA LEU A 86 -3.88 5.01 -36.31
C LEU A 86 -2.82 6.08 -35.99
N GLY A 87 -1.80 5.75 -35.19
CA GLY A 87 -0.69 6.63 -34.87
C GLY A 87 -0.87 7.45 -33.59
N TRP A 88 -1.91 7.18 -32.79
CA TRP A 88 -2.13 7.92 -31.55
C TRP A 88 -1.20 7.46 -30.42
N ASN A 89 -0.58 8.43 -29.74
CA ASN A 89 -0.10 8.21 -28.38
C ASN A 89 -1.31 8.27 -27.45
N LEU A 90 -1.46 7.28 -26.58
CA LEU A 90 -2.62 7.18 -25.70
C LEU A 90 -2.19 7.10 -24.24
N CYS A 91 -2.91 7.81 -23.37
CA CYS A 91 -2.93 7.55 -21.94
C CYS A 91 -4.36 7.25 -21.49
N HIS A 92 -4.52 6.26 -20.62
CA HIS A 92 -5.81 5.97 -20.03
C HIS A 92 -5.82 6.43 -18.57
N ILE A 93 -6.83 7.20 -18.21
CA ILE A 93 -7.06 7.74 -16.87
C ILE A 93 -8.44 7.28 -16.40
N TYR A 94 -8.60 6.92 -15.13
CA TYR A 94 -9.92 6.70 -14.54
C TYR A 94 -10.41 7.97 -13.84
N ALA A 95 -11.71 8.24 -13.91
CA ALA A 95 -12.37 9.37 -13.29
C ALA A 95 -12.10 9.41 -11.78
N VAL A 96 -12.10 8.25 -11.12
CA VAL A 96 -11.77 8.12 -9.69
C VAL A 96 -10.33 8.57 -9.40
N GLU A 97 -9.36 8.23 -10.27
CA GLU A 97 -7.96 8.64 -10.08
C GLU A 97 -7.82 10.16 -10.17
N TYR A 98 -8.52 10.79 -11.12
CA TYR A 98 -8.51 12.25 -11.24
C TYR A 98 -9.20 12.95 -10.06
N LEU A 99 -10.31 12.41 -9.57
CA LEU A 99 -11.04 13.00 -8.45
C LEU A 99 -10.24 12.94 -7.14
N ASP A 100 -9.55 11.82 -6.88
CA ASP A 100 -8.75 11.64 -5.67
C ASP A 100 -7.38 12.35 -5.74
N HIS A 101 -6.76 12.38 -6.93
CA HIS A 101 -5.36 12.80 -7.14
C HIS A 101 -5.19 13.77 -8.31
N ARG A 102 -6.02 14.82 -8.32
CA ARG A 102 -6.13 15.79 -9.42
C ARG A 102 -4.79 16.34 -9.91
N LYS A 103 -3.91 16.75 -8.98
CA LYS A 103 -2.62 17.37 -9.33
C LYS A 103 -1.66 16.36 -9.95
N GLU A 104 -1.62 15.16 -9.40
CA GLU A 104 -0.77 14.07 -9.82
C GLU A 104 -1.16 13.59 -11.22
N VAL A 105 -2.46 13.47 -11.50
CA VAL A 105 -2.98 13.10 -12.82
C VAL A 105 -2.58 14.14 -13.88
N VAL A 106 -2.75 15.43 -13.59
CA VAL A 106 -2.35 16.50 -14.52
C VAL A 106 -0.84 16.47 -14.76
N GLN A 107 -0.03 16.30 -13.70
CA GLN A 107 1.42 16.20 -13.84
C GLN A 107 1.86 14.98 -14.68
N TYR A 108 1.17 13.85 -14.53
CA TYR A 108 1.42 12.66 -15.34
C TYR A 108 1.20 12.92 -16.84
N ILE A 109 0.09 13.58 -17.20
CA ILE A 109 -0.20 13.95 -18.60
C ILE A 109 0.89 14.89 -19.14
N VAL A 110 1.29 15.91 -18.38
CA VAL A 110 2.35 16.84 -18.77
C VAL A 110 3.68 16.10 -18.98
N THR A 111 3.99 15.14 -18.13
CA THR A 111 5.21 14.32 -18.27
C THR A 111 5.17 13.50 -19.55
N ALA A 112 4.05 12.85 -19.86
CA ALA A 112 3.86 12.11 -21.10
C ALA A 112 3.98 12.99 -22.34
N LEU A 113 3.43 14.22 -22.31
CA LEU A 113 3.59 15.20 -23.40
C LEU A 113 5.05 15.58 -23.61
N ASN A 114 5.79 15.85 -22.54
CA ASN A 114 7.22 16.19 -22.62
C ASN A 114 8.06 15.03 -23.18
N GLU A 115 7.75 13.78 -22.82
CA GLU A 115 8.40 12.60 -23.38
C GLU A 115 8.20 12.50 -24.90
N ILE A 116 6.98 12.77 -25.38
CA ILE A 116 6.66 12.77 -26.82
C ILE A 116 7.43 13.87 -27.55
N LEU A 117 7.51 15.07 -26.97
CA LEU A 117 8.22 16.20 -27.56
C LEU A 117 9.74 16.03 -27.60
N THR A 118 10.31 15.31 -26.61
CA THR A 118 11.76 15.11 -26.52
C THR A 118 12.26 13.96 -27.39
N ASN A 119 11.45 12.92 -27.63
CA ASN A 119 11.84 11.76 -28.43
C ASN A 119 10.84 11.44 -29.57
N PRO A 120 10.75 12.28 -30.61
CA PRO A 120 9.79 12.10 -31.71
C PRO A 120 10.06 10.89 -32.63
N ASN A 121 11.30 10.35 -32.65
CA ASN A 121 11.74 9.32 -33.60
C ASN A 121 11.84 7.89 -33.03
N GLN A 122 11.29 7.62 -31.84
CA GLN A 122 11.18 6.22 -31.40
C GLN A 122 10.04 5.54 -32.17
N GLU A 123 10.38 4.82 -33.24
CA GLU A 123 9.51 3.80 -33.82
C GLU A 123 9.14 2.83 -32.70
N LYS A 124 7.87 2.87 -32.28
CA LYS A 124 7.35 1.96 -31.26
C LYS A 124 7.18 0.60 -31.94
N GLU A 125 8.04 -0.36 -31.57
CA GLU A 125 7.85 -1.79 -31.84
C GLU A 125 6.37 -2.18 -31.67
N GLU A 126 5.87 -3.15 -32.44
CA GLU A 126 4.51 -3.71 -32.32
C GLU A 126 4.20 -4.12 -30.87
N SER A 127 3.73 -3.16 -30.07
CA SER A 127 3.48 -3.34 -28.66
C SER A 127 1.96 -3.30 -28.48
N VAL A 128 1.41 -4.44 -28.06
CA VAL A 128 0.04 -4.52 -27.55
C VAL A 128 -0.11 -3.43 -26.47
N PHE A 129 -1.15 -2.60 -26.56
CA PHE A 129 -1.43 -1.59 -25.54
C PHE A 129 -1.41 -2.24 -24.15
N LYS A 130 -0.42 -1.88 -23.32
CA LYS A 130 -0.34 -2.27 -21.92
C LYS A 130 -0.72 -1.05 -21.10
N LYS A 131 -1.89 -1.11 -20.48
CA LYS A 131 -2.32 -0.09 -19.52
C LYS A 131 -1.27 -0.01 -18.39
N LYS A 132 -0.46 1.04 -18.39
CA LYS A 132 0.45 1.34 -17.29
C LYS A 132 -0.41 1.93 -16.17
N PRO A 133 -0.50 1.29 -14.99
CA PRO A 133 -1.24 1.87 -13.89
C PRO A 133 -0.59 3.20 -13.50
N LEU A 134 -1.40 4.23 -13.32
CA LEU A 134 -0.94 5.56 -12.92
C LEU A 134 -0.20 5.49 -11.57
N PHE A 135 -0.69 4.60 -10.70
CA PHE A 135 -0.10 4.28 -9.42
C PHE A 135 0.61 2.93 -9.50
N ILE A 136 1.94 2.98 -9.41
CA ILE A 136 2.77 1.78 -9.31
C ILE A 136 2.52 1.14 -7.95
N LYS A 137 2.25 -0.16 -7.97
CA LYS A 137 2.14 -1.05 -6.82
C LYS A 137 3.29 -0.77 -5.84
N GLN A 138 2.97 -0.52 -4.56
CA GLN A 138 3.91 -0.27 -3.46
C GLN A 138 5.24 -1.02 -3.67
N THR A 139 6.32 -0.28 -3.93
CA THR A 139 7.67 -0.83 -3.88
C THR A 139 7.88 -1.46 -2.50
N MET A 140 8.35 -2.71 -2.45
CA MET A 140 8.62 -3.36 -1.18
C MET A 140 9.69 -2.56 -0.45
N PRO A 141 9.52 -2.26 0.85
CA PRO A 141 10.35 -1.25 1.47
C PRO A 141 11.71 -1.88 1.84
N LYS A 142 12.80 -1.10 1.66
CA LYS A 142 14.18 -1.59 1.52
C LYS A 142 14.75 -2.29 2.76
N LYS A 143 14.15 -2.09 3.94
CA LYS A 143 14.57 -2.71 5.21
C LYS A 143 13.71 -3.92 5.63
N SER A 144 12.84 -4.40 4.74
CA SER A 144 12.09 -5.63 4.99
C SER A 144 13.01 -6.86 4.94
N ILE A 145 12.79 -7.78 5.86
CA ILE A 145 13.41 -9.11 5.84
C ILE A 145 12.32 -10.19 5.91
N PRO A 146 12.53 -11.40 5.38
CA PRO A 146 11.54 -12.48 5.51
C PRO A 146 11.43 -12.94 6.97
N TYR A 147 10.19 -13.11 7.44
CA TYR A 147 9.92 -13.78 8.71
C TYR A 147 10.19 -15.28 8.56
N THR A 148 11.13 -15.80 9.33
CA THR A 148 11.55 -17.21 9.28
C THR A 148 11.14 -17.91 10.57
N LEU A 149 10.62 -19.13 10.43
CA LEU A 149 10.20 -19.96 11.56
C LEU A 149 11.39 -20.70 12.16
N SER A 150 11.40 -20.86 13.47
CA SER A 150 12.32 -21.79 14.12
C SER A 150 11.93 -23.23 13.75
N GLU A 151 12.92 -24.02 13.32
CA GLU A 151 12.75 -25.44 12.98
C GLU A 151 13.07 -26.38 14.15
N GLU A 152 13.42 -25.84 15.31
CA GLU A 152 13.82 -26.66 16.45
C GLU A 152 12.68 -27.52 16.99
N ALA A 153 12.99 -28.78 17.26
CA ALA A 153 12.04 -29.72 17.84
C ALA A 153 11.80 -29.41 19.32
N CYS A 154 10.53 -29.29 19.70
CA CYS A 154 10.16 -29.16 21.11
C CYS A 154 10.28 -30.50 21.83
N ASP A 155 11.18 -30.58 22.82
CA ASP A 155 11.16 -31.69 23.78
C ASP A 155 9.99 -31.46 24.76
N LYS A 156 9.09 -32.45 24.86
CA LYS A 156 7.94 -32.42 25.77
C LYS A 156 8.35 -32.43 27.25
N LYS A 157 9.57 -32.88 27.56
CA LYS A 157 10.07 -32.99 28.93
C LYS A 157 10.80 -31.74 29.39
N ASN A 158 11.40 -30.98 28.47
CA ASN A 158 12.10 -29.75 28.80
C ASN A 158 11.80 -28.64 27.78
N LEU A 159 10.96 -27.71 28.20
CA LEU A 159 10.48 -26.61 27.37
C LEU A 159 11.46 -25.43 27.32
N ALA A 160 12.29 -25.25 28.36
CA ALA A 160 13.17 -24.09 28.49
C ALA A 160 14.15 -23.93 27.30
N PRO A 161 14.89 -24.97 26.85
CA PRO A 161 15.76 -24.87 25.69
C PRO A 161 15.04 -24.50 24.39
N TYR A 162 13.85 -25.07 24.18
CA TYR A 162 13.03 -24.79 23.00
C TYR A 162 12.50 -23.34 22.98
N LEU A 163 12.03 -22.83 24.13
CA LEU A 163 11.56 -21.44 24.18
C LEU A 163 12.70 -20.44 23.98
N LEU A 164 13.88 -20.78 24.49
CA LEU A 164 15.06 -19.95 24.39
C LEU A 164 15.52 -19.81 22.95
N SER A 165 15.67 -20.91 22.22
CA SER A 165 16.00 -20.86 20.79
C SER A 165 14.90 -20.19 19.95
N LEU A 166 13.62 -20.44 20.29
CA LEU A 166 12.50 -19.76 19.66
C LEU A 166 12.60 -18.23 19.83
N ILE A 167 12.94 -17.74 21.02
CA ILE A 167 13.10 -16.31 21.30
C ILE A 167 14.36 -15.74 20.64
N GLU A 168 15.45 -16.50 20.59
CA GLU A 168 16.68 -16.07 19.91
C GLU A 168 16.51 -15.95 18.40
N TYR A 169 15.72 -16.84 17.79
CA TYR A 169 15.51 -16.85 16.35
C TYR A 169 14.33 -15.98 15.89
N GLU A 170 13.20 -16.03 16.59
CA GLU A 170 11.97 -15.31 16.23
C GLU A 170 11.76 -14.02 17.03
N GLY A 171 12.70 -13.64 17.92
CA GLY A 171 12.64 -12.39 18.70
C GLY A 171 12.70 -11.13 17.82
N PRO A 172 11.96 -10.05 18.14
CA PRO A 172 10.93 -9.95 19.18
C PRO A 172 9.69 -10.79 18.88
N ILE A 173 9.23 -11.60 19.84
CA ILE A 173 8.09 -12.51 19.67
C ILE A 173 7.01 -12.29 20.74
N SER A 174 5.73 -12.19 20.35
CA SER A 174 4.63 -12.02 21.30
C SER A 174 4.40 -13.29 22.13
N LEU A 175 3.96 -13.13 23.38
CA LEU A 175 3.56 -14.26 24.23
C LEU A 175 2.47 -15.13 23.55
N GLU A 176 1.56 -14.51 22.82
CA GLU A 176 0.51 -15.23 22.11
C GLU A 176 1.07 -16.06 20.95
N LEU A 177 2.10 -15.56 20.25
CA LEU A 177 2.77 -16.32 19.22
C LEU A 177 3.57 -17.49 19.81
N ILE A 178 4.26 -17.29 20.95
CA ILE A 178 4.91 -18.38 21.71
C ILE A 178 3.88 -19.47 22.06
N ASN A 179 2.73 -19.08 22.59
CA ASN A 179 1.65 -20.00 22.93
C ASN A 179 1.21 -20.85 21.72
N ARG A 180 1.01 -20.21 20.56
CA ARG A 180 0.62 -20.89 19.32
C ARG A 180 1.72 -21.81 18.79
N ARG A 181 2.99 -21.37 18.83
CA ARG A 181 4.17 -22.17 18.41
C ARG A 181 4.31 -23.43 19.26
N TYR A 182 4.25 -23.28 20.58
CA TYR A 182 4.31 -24.42 21.51
C TYR A 182 3.16 -25.41 21.28
N CYS A 183 1.93 -24.91 21.14
CA CYS A 183 0.78 -25.80 20.88
C CYS A 183 0.91 -26.54 19.55
N ALA A 184 1.38 -25.86 18.50
CA ALA A 184 1.66 -26.48 17.22
C ALA A 184 2.73 -27.58 17.33
N ALA A 185 3.83 -27.32 18.05
CA ALA A 185 4.89 -28.30 18.28
C ALA A 185 4.41 -29.55 19.05
N LEU A 186 3.40 -29.39 19.92
CA LEU A 186 2.77 -30.51 20.62
C LEU A 186 1.65 -31.22 19.84
N GLY A 187 1.29 -30.73 18.65
CA GLY A 187 0.14 -31.22 17.89
C GLY A 187 -1.22 -30.87 18.51
N LYS A 188 -1.29 -29.87 19.40
CA LYS A 188 -2.51 -29.41 20.05
C LYS A 188 -3.15 -28.27 19.24
N LYS A 189 -4.48 -28.30 19.08
CA LYS A 189 -5.22 -27.25 18.35
C LYS A 189 -5.41 -25.95 19.13
N ARG A 190 -5.36 -25.98 20.47
CA ARG A 190 -5.65 -24.81 21.32
C ARG A 190 -4.75 -24.76 22.54
N VAL A 191 -4.51 -23.53 23.00
CA VAL A 191 -3.76 -23.20 24.21
C VAL A 191 -4.71 -23.33 25.41
N GLY A 192 -4.48 -24.34 26.25
CA GLY A 192 -5.19 -24.52 27.52
C GLY A 192 -4.43 -23.89 28.70
N SER A 193 -5.09 -23.78 29.86
CA SER A 193 -4.50 -23.23 31.10
C SER A 193 -3.21 -23.97 31.52
N ILE A 194 -3.20 -25.30 31.35
CA ILE A 194 -2.03 -26.14 31.65
C ILE A 194 -0.83 -25.74 30.80
N SER A 195 -1.02 -25.61 29.48
CA SER A 195 0.07 -25.23 28.56
C SER A 195 0.58 -23.81 28.82
N ARG A 196 -0.28 -22.88 29.27
CA ARG A 196 0.18 -21.55 29.72
C ARG A 196 1.05 -21.66 30.96
N GLY A 197 0.65 -22.45 31.96
CA GLY A 197 1.43 -22.66 33.17
C GLY A 197 2.79 -23.33 32.90
N GLU A 198 2.88 -24.24 31.92
CA GLU A 198 4.15 -24.82 31.48
C GLU A 198 5.06 -23.78 30.83
N ILE A 199 4.51 -22.95 29.93
CA ILE A 199 5.25 -21.86 29.27
C ILE A 199 5.73 -20.85 30.30
N ASP A 200 4.88 -20.40 31.23
CA ASP A 200 5.25 -19.42 32.25
C ASP A 200 6.39 -19.91 33.15
N LYS A 201 6.38 -21.20 33.52
CA LYS A 201 7.48 -21.82 34.28
C LYS A 201 8.77 -21.86 33.47
N ALA A 202 8.70 -22.27 32.21
CA ALA A 202 9.87 -22.34 31.34
C ALA A 202 10.46 -20.94 31.06
N LEU A 203 9.61 -19.92 30.90
CA LEU A 203 10.03 -18.52 30.76
C LEU A 203 10.70 -17.99 32.03
N GLN A 204 10.25 -18.41 33.22
CA GLN A 204 10.93 -18.09 34.48
C GLN A 204 12.31 -18.75 34.58
N GLU A 205 12.43 -20.01 34.15
CA GLU A 205 13.70 -20.75 34.15
C GLU A 205 14.76 -20.09 33.26
N ILE A 206 14.36 -19.57 32.09
CA ILE A 206 15.28 -18.88 31.16
C ILE A 206 15.38 -17.37 31.42
N GLY A 207 14.80 -16.86 32.51
CA GLY A 207 14.72 -15.42 32.81
C GLY A 207 16.08 -14.71 32.93
N ASP A 208 17.16 -15.45 33.16
CA ASP A 208 18.51 -14.89 33.16
C ASP A 208 19.06 -14.58 31.76
N ARG A 209 18.47 -15.17 30.71
CA ARG A 209 18.91 -15.06 29.30
C ARG A 209 17.94 -14.30 28.39
N VAL A 210 16.69 -14.16 28.80
CA VAL A 210 15.67 -13.43 28.02
C VAL A 210 15.12 -12.27 28.82
N THR A 211 14.59 -11.28 28.12
CA THR A 211 13.82 -10.19 28.71
C THR A 211 12.56 -9.96 27.89
N TYR A 212 11.68 -9.08 28.35
CA TYR A 212 10.50 -8.69 27.60
C TYR A 212 10.19 -7.21 27.76
N PHE A 213 9.49 -6.68 26.78
CA PHE A 213 8.86 -5.36 26.84
C PHE A 213 7.37 -5.48 26.53
N ILE A 214 6.60 -4.42 26.81
CA ILE A 214 5.14 -4.45 26.71
C ILE A 214 4.67 -3.43 25.66
N ASN A 215 3.86 -3.89 24.70
CA ASN A 215 3.18 -3.05 23.71
C ASN A 215 1.69 -3.36 23.76
N ASP A 216 0.87 -2.34 24.01
CA ASP A 216 -0.60 -2.47 24.12
C ASP A 216 -1.06 -3.61 25.05
N GLY A 217 -0.36 -3.81 26.17
CA GLY A 217 -0.65 -4.89 27.13
C GLY A 217 -0.15 -6.28 26.72
N THR A 218 0.47 -6.44 25.55
CA THR A 218 1.07 -7.69 25.08
C THR A 218 2.56 -7.72 25.41
N ARG A 219 3.05 -8.83 25.99
CA ARG A 219 4.48 -9.06 26.25
C ARG A 219 5.17 -9.56 24.99
N PHE A 220 6.26 -8.91 24.63
CA PHE A 220 7.17 -9.32 23.56
C PHE A 220 8.50 -9.74 24.16
N TYR A 221 8.88 -10.99 23.96
CA TYR A 221 10.12 -11.57 24.46
C TYR A 221 11.25 -11.38 23.45
N VAL A 222 12.44 -11.11 23.98
CA VAL A 222 13.69 -10.93 23.24
C VAL A 222 14.86 -11.50 24.05
N PRO A 223 16.00 -11.79 23.39
CA PRO A 223 17.26 -12.05 24.09
C PRO A 223 17.64 -10.91 25.04
N LYS A 224 18.36 -11.19 26.12
CA LYS A 224 18.72 -10.18 27.13
C LYS A 224 19.74 -9.16 26.62
N ASP A 225 20.53 -9.54 25.63
CA ASP A 225 21.45 -8.69 24.87
C ASP A 225 20.77 -7.93 23.71
N PHE A 226 19.43 -7.99 23.60
CA PHE A 226 18.70 -7.28 22.56
C PHE A 226 18.85 -5.76 22.69
N GLU A 227 19.47 -5.17 21.68
CA GLU A 227 19.59 -3.72 21.55
C GLU A 227 18.49 -3.14 20.64
N GLU A 228 17.52 -2.48 21.24
CA GLU A 228 16.41 -1.85 20.50
C GLU A 228 16.89 -0.80 19.49
N ALA A 229 17.97 -0.08 19.79
CA ALA A 229 18.54 0.92 18.89
C ALA A 229 19.06 0.31 17.57
N SER A 230 19.65 -0.89 17.66
CA SER A 230 20.23 -1.64 16.54
C SER A 230 19.15 -2.37 15.72
N PHE A 231 17.96 -2.56 16.28
CA PHE A 231 16.81 -3.17 15.60
C PHE A 231 16.13 -2.18 14.63
N LEU A 232 16.59 -2.17 13.38
CA LEU A 232 16.15 -1.24 12.31
C LEU A 232 15.32 -1.88 11.21
N ASN A 233 15.20 -3.21 11.21
CA ASN A 233 14.44 -3.97 10.20
C ASN A 233 13.00 -4.22 10.66
N TYR A 234 12.18 -4.74 9.76
CA TYR A 234 10.86 -5.29 10.07
C TYR A 234 10.64 -6.53 9.21
N ARG A 235 9.96 -7.53 9.78
CA ARG A 235 9.81 -8.83 9.14
C ARG A 235 8.51 -8.88 8.36
N LEU A 236 8.53 -9.45 7.16
CA LEU A 236 7.35 -9.68 6.32
C LEU A 236 7.15 -11.18 6.10
N ASP A 237 5.90 -11.61 6.03
CA ASP A 237 5.59 -13.01 5.78
C ASP A 237 5.82 -13.31 4.28
N PRO A 238 6.83 -14.14 3.92
CA PRO A 238 7.32 -14.27 2.54
C PRO A 238 6.26 -14.79 1.54
N GLU A 239 5.22 -15.47 2.02
CA GLU A 239 4.13 -16.00 1.20
C GLU A 239 2.73 -15.53 1.64
N ASN A 240 2.67 -14.49 2.50
CA ASN A 240 1.41 -14.00 3.07
C ASN A 240 0.53 -15.10 3.71
N LYS A 241 1.20 -16.13 4.28
CA LYS A 241 0.59 -17.26 5.00
C LYS A 241 -0.09 -16.85 6.31
N SER A 242 -0.14 -15.54 6.63
CA SER A 242 -0.70 -15.01 7.87
C SER A 242 -0.07 -15.69 9.10
N LEU A 243 1.25 -15.83 9.10
CA LEU A 243 2.02 -16.47 10.17
C LEU A 243 1.94 -15.66 11.46
N ARG A 244 1.81 -14.34 11.32
CA ARG A 244 1.62 -13.38 12.40
C ARG A 244 0.32 -12.61 12.22
N THR A 245 -0.36 -12.37 13.33
CA THR A 245 -1.43 -11.36 13.40
C THR A 245 -0.80 -10.00 13.68
N LEU A 246 -1.55 -8.92 13.44
CA LEU A 246 -1.02 -7.57 13.65
C LEU A 246 -0.58 -7.32 15.10
N SER A 247 -1.27 -7.93 16.07
CA SER A 247 -0.92 -7.90 17.49
C SER A 247 0.35 -8.70 17.83
N ASP A 248 0.83 -9.54 16.91
CA ASP A 248 2.10 -10.27 17.04
C ASP A 248 3.29 -9.50 16.46
N ILE A 249 3.05 -8.32 15.88
CA ILE A 249 4.10 -7.44 15.33
C ILE A 249 4.35 -6.34 16.35
N CYS A 250 5.56 -6.24 16.90
CA CYS A 250 5.87 -5.26 17.93
C CYS A 250 5.85 -3.82 17.39
N TYR A 251 5.74 -2.81 18.27
CA TYR A 251 5.74 -1.42 17.81
C TYR A 251 7.03 -1.02 17.11
N GLN A 252 8.16 -1.64 17.45
CA GLN A 252 9.44 -1.37 16.82
C GLN A 252 9.43 -1.74 15.34
N GLU A 253 8.87 -2.90 14.97
CA GLU A 253 8.73 -3.28 13.56
C GLU A 253 7.76 -2.34 12.82
N VAL A 254 6.64 -1.99 13.44
CA VAL A 254 5.67 -1.04 12.86
C VAL A 254 6.31 0.33 12.63
N ALA A 255 7.06 0.81 13.62
CA ALA A 255 7.78 2.08 13.55
C ALA A 255 8.87 2.07 12.48
N ASN A 256 9.63 0.98 12.36
CA ASN A 256 10.66 0.84 11.34
C ASN A 256 10.05 0.83 9.93
N CYS A 257 8.94 0.12 9.73
CA CYS A 257 8.19 0.12 8.48
C CYS A 257 7.66 1.53 8.14
N ALA A 258 7.04 2.20 9.11
CA ALA A 258 6.55 3.57 8.93
C ALA A 258 7.67 4.56 8.60
N ALA A 259 8.83 4.46 9.25
CA ALA A 259 9.99 5.28 8.96
C ALA A 259 10.56 5.01 7.56
N ASP A 260 10.57 3.75 7.10
CA ASP A 260 11.00 3.38 5.75
C ASP A 260 10.08 4.01 4.69
N ILE A 261 8.75 3.96 4.91
CA ILE A 261 7.74 4.61 4.05
C ILE A 261 7.94 6.13 3.99
N LEU A 262 8.07 6.78 5.15
CA LEU A 262 8.25 8.24 5.23
C LEU A 262 9.57 8.68 4.60
N LYS A 263 10.62 7.86 4.66
CA LYS A 263 11.90 8.13 4.00
C LYS A 263 11.77 8.13 2.48
N GLU A 264 10.92 7.26 1.91
CA GLU A 264 10.73 7.16 0.48
C GLU A 264 9.70 8.16 -0.07
N GLN A 265 8.61 8.40 0.66
CA GLN A 265 7.46 9.18 0.18
C GLN A 265 7.35 10.57 0.81
N GLY A 266 8.17 10.89 1.81
CA GLY A 266 8.12 12.16 2.52
C GLY A 266 7.02 12.23 3.57
N GLU A 267 6.68 13.45 3.97
CA GLU A 267 5.61 13.74 4.95
C GLU A 267 4.24 13.36 4.38
N MET A 268 3.41 12.71 5.20
CA MET A 268 2.03 12.35 4.84
C MET A 268 1.11 12.40 6.05
N ASP A 269 -0.20 12.27 5.81
CA ASP A 269 -1.19 12.18 6.89
C ASP A 269 -1.11 10.84 7.63
N MET A 270 -1.40 10.86 8.93
CA MET A 270 -1.36 9.68 9.80
C MET A 270 -2.25 8.55 9.30
N ALA A 271 -3.44 8.88 8.77
CA ALA A 271 -4.37 7.89 8.25
C ALA A 271 -3.81 7.15 7.03
N ASP A 272 -3.14 7.87 6.13
CA ASP A 272 -2.53 7.29 4.95
C ASP A 272 -1.32 6.44 5.33
N LEU A 273 -0.47 6.92 6.24
CA LEU A 273 0.67 6.14 6.74
C LEU A 273 0.21 4.82 7.37
N VAL A 274 -0.82 4.85 8.23
CA VAL A 274 -1.39 3.65 8.85
C VAL A 274 -1.92 2.67 7.80
N LYS A 275 -2.59 3.17 6.76
CA LYS A 275 -3.10 2.34 5.65
C LYS A 275 -1.95 1.70 4.87
N GLN A 276 -0.90 2.46 4.57
CA GLN A 276 0.26 1.94 3.85
C GLN A 276 1.03 0.88 4.65
N VAL A 277 1.30 1.15 5.93
CA VAL A 277 1.94 0.19 6.84
C VAL A 277 1.14 -1.12 6.90
N SER A 278 -0.19 -1.03 7.02
CA SER A 278 -1.07 -2.19 7.00
C SER A 278 -0.93 -3.03 5.73
N LEU A 279 -0.86 -2.37 4.57
CA LEU A 279 -0.72 -3.03 3.27
C LEU A 279 0.65 -3.71 3.13
N VAL A 280 1.72 -3.07 3.63
CA VAL A 280 3.07 -3.66 3.64
C VAL A 280 3.12 -4.95 4.45
N PHE A 281 2.45 -4.99 5.61
CA PHE A 281 2.33 -6.21 6.41
C PHE A 281 1.30 -7.22 5.87
N GLY A 282 0.72 -6.97 4.69
CA GLY A 282 -0.19 -7.91 4.01
C GLY A 282 -1.66 -7.81 4.45
N TYR A 283 -2.03 -6.86 5.31
CA TYR A 283 -3.40 -6.68 5.79
C TYR A 283 -4.19 -5.72 4.88
N LYS A 284 -5.09 -6.29 4.07
CA LYS A 284 -5.94 -5.54 3.12
C LYS A 284 -7.12 -4.80 3.77
N VAL A 285 -7.65 -5.33 4.88
CA VAL A 285 -8.79 -4.73 5.61
C VAL A 285 -8.36 -4.33 7.02
N LEU A 286 -8.56 -3.05 7.32
CA LEU A 286 -8.16 -2.46 8.60
C LEU A 286 -9.39 -2.23 9.50
N LEU A 287 -9.60 -3.15 10.44
CA LEU A 287 -10.59 -2.99 11.51
C LEU A 287 -10.18 -1.85 12.45
N GLN A 288 -11.14 -1.22 13.15
CA GLN A 288 -10.89 -0.09 14.04
C GLN A 288 -9.85 -0.40 15.13
N SER A 289 -9.86 -1.61 15.70
CA SER A 289 -8.87 -2.05 16.69
C SER A 289 -7.45 -2.15 16.12
N LYS A 290 -7.32 -2.64 14.87
CA LYS A 290 -6.04 -2.75 14.16
C LYS A 290 -5.48 -1.37 13.78
N ASN A 291 -6.36 -0.46 13.38
CA ASN A 291 -6.00 0.94 13.14
C ASN A 291 -5.46 1.60 14.41
N ALA A 292 -6.18 1.43 15.54
CA ALA A 292 -5.75 1.96 16.83
C ALA A 292 -4.38 1.43 17.25
N TYR A 293 -4.10 0.13 17.02
CA TYR A 293 -2.81 -0.47 17.32
C TYR A 293 -1.67 0.17 16.52
N LEU A 294 -1.80 0.27 15.19
CA LEU A 294 -0.80 0.92 14.32
C LEU A 294 -0.60 2.40 14.68
N THR A 295 -1.69 3.10 14.98
CA THR A 295 -1.66 4.50 15.39
C THR A 295 -0.86 4.68 16.68
N LYS A 296 -1.11 3.83 17.69
CA LYS A 296 -0.35 3.83 18.95
C LYS A 296 1.13 3.52 18.73
N ALA A 297 1.43 2.54 17.88
CA ALA A 297 2.80 2.14 17.58
C ALA A 297 3.63 3.28 16.96
N ILE A 298 3.06 3.98 15.97
CA ILE A 298 3.71 5.11 15.31
C ILE A 298 3.89 6.28 16.30
N LYS A 299 2.88 6.57 17.13
CA LYS A 299 2.99 7.60 18.19
C LYS A 299 4.05 7.26 19.25
N ASP A 300 4.13 5.99 19.68
CA ASP A 300 5.14 5.54 20.65
C ASP A 300 6.57 5.71 20.10
N SER A 301 6.77 5.47 18.80
CA SER A 301 8.03 5.81 18.12
C SER A 301 8.38 7.29 18.21
N SER A 302 7.39 8.16 18.03
CA SER A 302 7.60 9.60 18.13
C SER A 302 7.96 10.08 19.53
N CYS A 303 7.41 9.45 20.57
CA CYS A 303 7.69 9.84 21.94
C CYS A 303 9.01 9.27 22.49
N LYS A 304 9.39 8.04 22.09
CA LYS A 304 10.46 7.29 22.75
C LYS A 304 11.69 7.02 21.91
N ARG A 305 11.57 7.00 20.58
CA ARG A 305 12.64 6.53 19.69
C ARG A 305 13.20 7.61 18.79
N ASN A 306 12.57 8.79 18.77
CA ASN A 306 12.92 9.93 17.92
C ASN A 306 13.19 9.52 16.45
N ARG A 307 12.42 8.57 15.92
CA ARG A 307 12.52 8.11 14.51
C ARG A 307 11.47 8.76 13.62
N ILE A 308 10.33 9.09 14.20
CA ILE A 308 9.17 9.68 13.55
C ILE A 308 8.77 10.88 14.38
N LYS A 309 8.35 11.99 13.77
CA LYS A 309 7.75 13.13 14.46
C LYS A 309 6.29 13.24 14.04
N VAL A 310 5.38 13.27 15.00
CA VAL A 310 3.95 13.48 14.76
C VAL A 310 3.62 14.94 15.08
N ARG A 311 3.14 15.69 14.09
CA ARG A 311 2.65 17.08 14.23
C ARG A 311 1.18 17.12 13.83
N GLU A 312 0.29 17.27 14.79
CA GLU A 312 -1.17 17.26 14.58
C GLU A 312 -1.66 16.02 13.80
N SER A 313 -2.03 16.16 12.52
CA SER A 313 -2.46 15.08 11.62
C SER A 313 -1.33 14.53 10.75
N ARG A 314 -0.21 15.24 10.65
CA ARG A 314 0.91 14.92 9.77
C ARG A 314 2.03 14.19 10.49
N VAL A 315 2.68 13.32 9.73
CA VAL A 315 3.76 12.48 10.21
C VAL A 315 4.96 12.67 9.29
N LEU A 316 6.11 12.96 9.90
CA LEU A 316 7.37 13.16 9.20
C LEU A 316 8.47 12.31 9.81
N LEU A 317 9.51 12.02 9.02
CA LEU A 317 10.71 11.36 9.51
C LEU A 317 11.45 12.29 10.48
N ALA A 318 11.93 11.77 11.60
CA ALA A 318 12.79 12.55 12.48
C ALA A 318 14.17 12.71 11.84
N GLU A 319 14.67 13.95 11.78
CA GLU A 319 16.08 14.28 11.48
C GLU A 319 17.05 13.60 12.46
#